data_AF-D4KXC7-F1
#
_entry.id   AF-D4KXC7-F1
#
_cell.length_a   1.000
_cell.length_b   1.000
_cell.length_c   1.000
_cell.angle_alpha   90.00
_cell.angle_beta   90.00
_cell.angle_gamma   90.00
#
_symmetry.space_group_name_H-M   'P 1'
#
loop_
_entity.id
_entity.type
_entity.pdbx_description
1 polymer ?
#
loop_
_entity_poly.entity_id
_entity_poly.type
_entity_poly.pdbx_seq_one_letter_code
_entity_poly.pdbx_strand_id
1 'polypeptide(L)' 'MRKERGIIMIHPSYVELMKVVNDGVEIGEEPVVNSRYSIVIAAAKRARQIIAGDEPMAERKKCARNHYPSQ' A
#
# COMPACT_ATOMS: atom_id res chain seq x y z
N MET A 1 -17.42 25.54 13.35
CA MET A 1 -17.55 24.15 12.83
C MET A 1 -16.17 23.62 12.51
N ARG A 2 -15.66 22.68 13.30
CA ARG A 2 -14.36 22.05 13.03
C ARG A 2 -14.58 21.06 11.89
N LYS A 3 -14.00 21.32 10.71
CA LYS A 3 -13.89 20.32 9.64
C LYS A 3 -13.32 19.06 10.27
N GLU A 4 -14.01 17.94 10.12
CA GLU A 4 -13.51 16.62 10.49
C GLU A 4 -12.12 16.49 9.88
N ARG A 5 -11.07 16.63 10.69
CA ARG A 5 -9.73 16.24 10.27
C ARG A 5 -9.83 14.72 10.21
N GLY A 6 -10.15 14.22 9.01
CA GLY A 6 -10.15 12.80 8.70
C GLY A 6 -8.88 12.24 9.32
N ILE A 7 -9.06 11.29 10.24
CA ILE A 7 -7.98 10.63 10.96
C ILE A 7 -6.92 10.31 9.91
N ILE A 8 -5.65 10.64 10.18
CA ILE A 8 -4.49 10.26 9.34
C ILE A 8 -4.33 8.75 9.47
N MET A 9 -5.31 8.02 8.97
CA MET A 9 -5.29 6.60 8.76
C MET A 9 -4.30 6.39 7.63
N ILE A 10 -3.34 5.50 7.85
CA ILE A 10 -2.56 4.91 6.78
C ILE A 10 -3.54 4.41 5.72
N HIS A 11 -3.59 5.13 4.60
CA HIS A 11 -4.42 4.82 3.45
C HIS A 11 -3.49 4.48 2.28
N PRO A 12 -3.70 3.35 1.59
CA PRO A 12 -4.71 2.33 1.88
C PRO A 12 -4.48 1.62 3.22
N SER A 13 -5.57 1.24 3.88
CA SER A 13 -5.54 0.41 5.09
C SER A 13 -5.15 -1.03 4.74
N TYR A 14 -4.66 -1.79 5.73
CA TYR A 14 -4.33 -3.20 5.52
C TYR A 14 -5.52 -4.04 5.05
N VAL A 15 -6.74 -3.70 5.46
CA VAL A 15 -7.95 -4.40 5.03
C VAL A 15 -8.20 -4.14 3.54
N GLU A 16 -8.03 -2.91 3.08
CA GLU A 16 -8.15 -2.56 1.67
C GLU A 16 -7.07 -3.26 0.83
N LEU A 17 -5.83 -3.31 1.32
CA LEU A 17 -4.75 -4.03 0.65
C LEU A 17 -5.03 -5.53 0.55
N MET A 18 -5.52 -6.17 1.60
CA MET A 18 -5.87 -7.61 1.58
C MET A 18 -7.00 -7.91 0.59
N LYS A 19 -8.00 -7.02 0.48
CA LYS A 19 -9.07 -7.17 -0.50
C LYS A 19 -8.54 -7.12 -1.93
N VAL A 20 -7.73 -6.11 -2.25
CA VAL A 20 -7.17 -5.92 -3.60
C VAL A 20 -6.22 -7.05 -3.97
N VAL A 21 -5.38 -7.51 -3.04
CA VAL A 21 -4.40 -8.57 -3.33
C VAL A 21 -5.05 -9.93 -3.56
N ASN A 22 -6.16 -10.21 -2.87
CA ASN A 22 -6.92 -11.45 -3.03
C ASN A 22 -8.03 -11.32 -4.09
N ASP A 23 -8.13 -10.19 -4.80
CA ASP A 23 -9.15 -9.99 -5.83
C ASP A 23 -8.86 -10.92 -7.01
N GLY A 24 -9.75 -11.88 -7.26
CA GLY A 24 -9.59 -12.92 -8.28
C GLY A 24 -9.24 -14.33 -7.75
N VAL A 25 -9.11 -14.52 -6.43
CA VAL A 25 -9.08 -15.86 -5.84
C VAL A 25 -10.50 -16.43 -5.81
N GLU A 26 -10.70 -17.65 -6.30
CA GLU A 26 -12.03 -18.26 -6.32
C GLU A 26 -12.53 -18.59 -4.91
N ILE A 27 -13.85 -18.58 -4.72
CA ILE A 27 -14.46 -18.92 -3.44
C ILE A 27 -14.17 -20.39 -3.13
N GLY A 28 -13.38 -20.62 -2.07
CA GLY A 28 -12.95 -21.95 -1.64
C GLY A 28 -11.47 -22.23 -1.87
N GLU A 29 -10.79 -21.37 -2.64
CA GLU A 29 -9.33 -21.42 -2.79
C GLU A 29 -8.61 -20.68 -1.65
N GLU A 30 -7.34 -21.03 -1.45
CA GLU A 30 -6.51 -20.41 -0.42
C GLU A 30 -6.15 -18.96 -0.82
N PRO A 31 -6.37 -17.97 0.06
CA PRO A 31 -6.07 -16.57 -0.24
C PRO A 31 -4.56 -16.35 -0.36
N VAL A 32 -4.15 -15.51 -1.32
CA VAL A 32 -2.76 -15.09 -1.54
C VAL A 32 -2.15 -14.45 -0.29
N VAL A 33 -2.93 -13.66 0.45
CA VAL A 33 -2.52 -13.07 1.73
C VAL A 33 -3.60 -13.16 2.80
N ASN A 34 -3.25 -13.72 3.96
CA ASN A 34 -4.14 -13.78 5.12
C ASN A 34 -3.65 -12.91 6.31
N SER A 35 -2.40 -12.44 6.26
CA SER A 35 -1.80 -11.71 7.39
C SER A 35 -1.17 -10.37 6.98
N ARG A 36 -1.20 -9.41 7.90
CA ARG A 36 -0.55 -8.10 7.74
C ARG A 36 0.97 -8.24 7.52
N TYR A 37 1.57 -9.24 8.15
CA TYR A 37 3.00 -9.52 8.00
C TYR A 37 3.38 -9.89 6.57
N SER A 38 2.51 -10.62 5.86
CA SER A 38 2.77 -11.01 4.46
C SER A 38 2.88 -9.79 3.55
N ILE A 39 2.00 -8.81 3.73
CA ILE A 39 2.03 -7.53 2.98
C ILE A 39 3.32 -6.76 3.28
N VAL A 40 3.71 -6.65 4.56
CA VAL A 40 4.94 -5.95 4.96
C VAL A 40 6.18 -6.61 4.35
N ILE A 41 6.26 -7.94 4.39
CA ILE A 41 7.38 -8.69 3.83
C ILE A 41 7.45 -8.52 2.30
N ALA A 42 6.31 -8.62 1.61
CA ALA A 42 6.25 -8.42 0.16
C ALA A 42 6.68 -6.99 -0.23
N ALA A 43 6.17 -5.98 0.47
CA ALA A 43 6.54 -4.58 0.24
C ALA A 43 8.04 -4.33 0.52
N ALA A 44 8.59 -4.87 1.60
CA ALA A 44 10.00 -4.74 1.94
C ALA A 44 10.92 -5.44 0.92
N LYS A 45 10.54 -6.63 0.45
CA LYS A 45 11.25 -7.33 -0.64
C LYS A 45 11.22 -6.49 -1.92
N ARG A 46 10.06 -5.96 -2.28
CA ARG A 46 9.90 -5.13 -3.48
C ARG A 46 10.69 -3.83 -3.42
N ALA A 47 10.75 -3.18 -2.24
CA ALA A 47 11.58 -2.00 -2.05
C ALA A 47 13.06 -2.28 -2.31
N ARG A 48 13.58 -3.43 -1.85
CA ARG A 48 14.97 -3.84 -2.11
C ARG A 48 15.24 -4.10 -3.59
N GLN A 49 14.32 -4.76 -4.28
CA GLN A 49 14.40 -4.97 -5.74
C GLN A 49 14.52 -3.65 -6.51
N ILE A 50 13.67 -2.67 -6.17
CA ILE A 50 13.69 -1.34 -6.82
C ILE A 50 15.02 -0.62 -6.56
N ILE A 51 15.56 -0.70 -5.33
CA ILE A 51 16.87 -0.13 -5.01
C ILE A 51 18.00 -0.82 -5.79
N ALA A 52 17.87 -2.12 -6.05
CA ALA A 52 18.82 -2.90 -6.84
C ALA A 52 18.74 -2.63 -8.37
N GLY A 53 17.77 -1.83 -8.82
CA GLY A 53 17.62 -1.43 -10.23
C GLY A 53 16.47 -2.11 -10.99
N ASP A 54 15.64 -2.92 -10.34
CA ASP A 54 14.46 -3.51 -10.99
C ASP A 54 13.48 -2.39 -11.42
N GLU A 55 12.96 -2.51 -12.64
CA GLU A 55 11.97 -1.57 -13.17
C GLU A 55 10.71 -1.53 -12.30
N PRO A 56 10.23 -0.35 -11.87
CA PRO A 56 8.97 -0.22 -11.17
C PRO A 56 7.78 -0.71 -12.01
N MET A 57 6.93 -1.56 -11.43
CA MET A 57 5.68 -2.02 -12.07
C MET A 57 4.54 -1.00 -11.96
N ALA A 58 4.76 0.10 -11.24
CA ALA A 58 3.81 1.19 -11.11
C ALA A 58 4.26 2.37 -11.98
N GLU A 59 3.29 3.09 -12.54
CA GLU A 59 3.57 4.35 -13.24
C GLU A 59 4.33 5.31 -12.32
N ARG A 60 5.35 5.99 -12.87
CA ARG A 60 6.09 7.03 -12.13
C ARG A 60 5.18 8.23 -11.87
N LYS A 61 4.44 8.19 -10.75
CA LYS A 61 3.75 9.37 -10.26
C LYS A 61 4.79 10.37 -9.73
N LYS A 62 4.77 11.59 -10.25
CA LYS A 62 5.49 12.70 -9.61
C LYS A 62 4.82 12.94 -8.27
N CYS A 63 5.53 12.67 -7.17
CA CYS A 63 5.07 13.06 -5.85
C CYS A 63 4.93 14.59 -5.86
N ALA A 64 3.71 15.11 -5.71
CA ALA A 64 3.56 16.50 -5.31
C ALA A 64 4.28 16.61 -3.96
N ARG A 65 5.33 17.44 -3.86
CA ARG A 65 5.96 17.72 -2.57
C ARG A 65 4.83 18.10 -1.63
N ASN A 66 4.62 17.30 -0.58
CA ASN A 66 3.68 17.64 0.48
C ASN A 66 4.08 19.02 0.98
N HIS A 67 3.29 20.05 0.67
CA HIS A 67 3.37 21.32 1.37
C HIS A 67 2.88 21.03 2.78
N TYR A 68 3.78 20.57 3.65
CA TYR A 68 3.57 20.76 5.07
C TYR A 68 3.58 22.28 5.27
N PRO A 69 2.48 22.91 5.74
CA PRO A 69 2.59 24.28 6.18
C PRO A 69 3.66 24.29 7.28
N SER A 70 4.71 25.07 7.06
CA SER A 70 5.62 25.48 8.12
C SER A 70 4.78 26.12 9.22
N GLN A 71 5.09 25.75 10.46
CA GLN A 71 4.53 26.25 11.73
C GLN A 71 3.96 27.67 11.66
#